data_AF-X1BK62-F1
#
_entry.id   AF-X1BK62-F1
#
_cell.length_a   1.000
_cell.length_b   1.000
_cell.length_c   1.000
_cell.angle_alpha   90.00
_cell.angle_beta   90.00
_cell.angle_gamma   90.00
#
_symmetry.space_group_name_H-M   'P 1'
#
loop_
_entity.id
_entity.type
_entity.pdbx_description
1 polymer ?
#
loop_
_entity_poly.entity_id
_entity_poly.type
_entity_poly.pdbx_seq_one_letter_code
_entity_poly.pdbx_strand_id
1 'polypeptide(L)'
;MKKDPLSIGLCFLAIALSLNLMTYDVLFQPLFISCMLGVAGIAFMEWGVKDTDPVAQNYFSSSSLVMFGYTILGFIVLSLIGFVGVNLSIIDTLSVADKIQYGIAISINEESFFRGAFLEWLLANTGWEGGSIVVSSVFFTAYHFYVTGFVWSKLAFIFLAGIVLGKIYCQTRRLWPSSLTHILHNVRMV
;
A
#
# COMPACT_ATOMS: atom_id res chain seq x y z
N MET A 1 3.50 -8.75 -12.72
CA MET A 1 3.07 -7.32 -12.79
C MET A 1 3.53 -6.65 -14.08
N LYS A 2 2.68 -5.87 -14.76
CA LYS A 2 3.11 -5.08 -15.93
C LYS A 2 3.81 -3.82 -15.44
N LYS A 3 5.10 -3.64 -15.80
CA LYS A 3 5.89 -2.45 -15.48
C LYS A 3 5.14 -1.20 -15.95
N ASP A 4 4.62 -0.46 -15.00
CA ASP A 4 3.80 0.73 -15.21
C ASP A 4 4.63 1.95 -14.81
N PRO A 5 4.88 2.91 -15.73
CA PRO A 5 5.71 4.06 -15.43
C PRO A 5 5.22 4.86 -14.21
N LEU A 6 3.90 4.96 -14.01
CA LEU A 6 3.34 5.67 -12.86
C LEU A 6 3.62 4.93 -11.54
N SER A 7 3.39 3.62 -11.51
CA SER A 7 3.68 2.80 -10.33
C SER A 7 5.16 2.86 -9.95
N ILE A 8 6.07 2.77 -10.94
CA ILE A 8 7.52 2.89 -10.72
C ILE A 8 7.88 4.28 -10.24
N GLY A 9 7.35 5.34 -10.88
CA GLY A 9 7.58 6.72 -10.48
C GLY A 9 7.13 7.02 -9.05
N LEU A 10 5.98 6.48 -8.64
CA LEU A 10 5.50 6.56 -7.25
C LEU A 10 6.48 5.90 -6.28
N CYS A 11 6.99 4.70 -6.60
CA CYS A 11 7.95 4.00 -5.74
C CYS A 11 9.24 4.82 -5.53
N PHE A 12 9.79 5.42 -6.60
CA PHE A 12 10.96 6.30 -6.49
C PHE A 12 10.66 7.56 -5.66
N LEU A 13 9.50 8.18 -5.87
CA LEU A 13 9.05 9.33 -5.08
C LEU A 13 8.96 8.96 -3.58
N ALA A 14 8.40 7.80 -3.26
CA ALA A 14 8.25 7.34 -1.88
C ALA A 14 9.59 7.13 -1.18
N ILE A 15 10.57 6.55 -1.88
CA ILE A 15 11.94 6.41 -1.38
C ILE A 15 12.57 7.78 -1.16
N ALA A 16 12.47 8.70 -2.12
CA ALA A 16 13.02 10.05 -2.00
C ALA A 16 12.42 10.82 -0.82
N LEU A 17 11.09 10.75 -0.64
CA LEU A 17 10.39 11.35 0.50
C LEU A 17 10.80 10.69 1.83
N SER A 18 10.93 9.37 1.85
CA SER A 18 11.38 8.65 3.06
C SER A 18 12.79 9.09 3.47
N LEU A 19 13.72 9.17 2.52
CA LEU A 19 15.09 9.63 2.77
C LEU A 19 15.14 11.09 3.24
N ASN A 20 14.33 11.96 2.65
CA ASN A 20 14.23 13.35 3.10
C ASN A 20 13.70 13.44 4.53
N LEU A 21 12.61 12.75 4.84
CA LEU A 21 11.99 12.79 6.16
C LEU A 21 12.83 12.08 7.25
N MET A 22 13.69 11.12 6.88
CA MET A 22 14.68 10.52 7.80
C MET A 22 15.73 11.50 8.31
N THR A 23 15.88 12.67 7.68
CA THR A 23 16.76 13.73 8.21
C THR A 23 16.23 14.37 9.50
N TYR A 24 14.96 14.11 9.85
CA TYR A 24 14.37 14.49 11.13
C TYR A 24 14.50 13.32 12.13
N ASP A 25 15.16 13.56 13.27
CA ASP A 25 15.49 12.54 14.28
C ASP A 25 14.29 11.70 14.76
N VAL A 26 13.11 12.31 14.85
CA VAL A 26 11.87 11.65 15.32
C VAL A 26 11.28 10.64 14.34
N LEU A 27 11.63 10.70 13.05
CA LEU A 27 11.03 9.86 12.01
C LEU A 27 11.94 8.75 11.51
N PHE A 28 13.20 8.71 11.96
CA PHE A 28 14.19 7.78 11.44
C PHE A 28 13.72 6.33 11.49
N GLN A 29 13.29 5.83 12.65
CA GLN A 29 12.93 4.42 12.82
C GLN A 29 11.69 3.98 12.00
N PRO A 30 10.52 4.65 12.07
CA PRO A 30 9.35 4.21 11.29
C PRO A 30 9.55 4.36 9.78
N LEU A 31 10.24 5.42 9.33
CA LEU A 31 10.53 5.59 7.92
C LEU A 31 11.61 4.66 7.41
N PHE A 32 12.60 4.30 8.23
CA PHE A 32 13.64 3.35 7.82
C PHE A 32 13.00 2.00 7.47
N ILE A 33 12.10 1.50 8.31
CA ILE A 33 11.36 0.26 8.06
C ILE A 33 10.52 0.40 6.79
N SER A 34 9.77 1.50 6.66
CA SER A 34 8.97 1.78 5.47
C SER A 34 9.81 1.82 4.19
N CYS A 35 10.95 2.52 4.20
CA CYS A 35 11.85 2.59 3.06
C CYS A 35 12.44 1.22 2.69
N MET A 36 12.77 0.40 3.69
CA MET A 36 13.23 -0.98 3.45
C MET A 36 12.12 -1.83 2.83
N LEU A 37 10.85 -1.66 3.24
CA LEU A 37 9.71 -2.31 2.58
C LEU A 37 9.58 -1.85 1.12
N GLY A 38 9.70 -0.56 0.85
CA GLY A 38 9.67 0.00 -0.51
C GLY A 38 10.77 -0.60 -1.40
N VAL A 39 12.02 -0.61 -0.92
CA VAL A 39 13.16 -1.20 -1.65
C VAL A 39 12.97 -2.69 -1.87
N ALA A 40 12.55 -3.44 -0.84
CA ALA A 40 12.26 -4.86 -0.97
C ALA A 40 11.13 -5.13 -1.96
N GLY A 41 10.09 -4.30 -1.96
CA GLY A 41 8.99 -4.34 -2.91
C GLY A 41 9.49 -4.19 -4.35
N ILE A 42 10.30 -3.16 -4.63
CA ILE A 42 10.89 -2.93 -5.95
C ILE A 42 11.81 -4.08 -6.38
N ALA A 43 12.72 -4.50 -5.50
CA ALA A 43 13.64 -5.59 -5.80
C ALA A 43 12.88 -6.90 -6.13
N PHE A 44 11.82 -7.18 -5.40
CA PHE A 44 10.99 -8.35 -5.67
C PHE A 44 10.18 -8.21 -6.98
N MET A 45 9.65 -7.04 -7.29
CA MET A 45 8.98 -6.79 -8.56
C MET A 45 9.92 -6.96 -9.76
N GLU A 46 11.20 -6.63 -9.59
CA GLU A 46 12.22 -6.74 -10.64
C GLU A 46 12.82 -8.15 -10.75
N TRP A 47 13.00 -8.88 -9.63
CA TRP A 47 13.76 -10.14 -9.61
C TRP A 47 12.98 -11.37 -9.14
N GLY A 48 11.88 -11.19 -8.43
CA GLY A 48 11.15 -12.27 -7.73
C GLY A 48 10.03 -12.92 -8.55
N VAL A 49 9.41 -12.18 -9.47
CA VAL A 49 8.27 -12.69 -10.27
C VAL A 49 8.75 -12.96 -11.69
N LYS A 50 9.02 -14.23 -12.01
CA LYS A 50 9.20 -14.67 -13.40
C LYS A 50 7.90 -14.44 -14.16
N ASP A 51 7.98 -14.09 -15.44
CA ASP A 51 6.84 -13.89 -16.37
C ASP A 51 6.06 -15.19 -16.64
N THR A 52 5.52 -15.81 -15.60
CA THR A 52 4.95 -17.15 -15.64
C THR A 52 3.48 -17.11 -15.25
N ASP A 53 2.63 -16.46 -16.06
CA ASP A 53 1.30 -17.00 -16.35
C ASP A 53 0.62 -16.28 -17.55
N PRO A 54 0.36 -16.96 -18.69
CA PRO A 54 -0.48 -16.43 -19.75
C PRO A 54 -1.95 -16.23 -19.33
N VAL A 55 -2.45 -16.90 -18.28
CA VAL A 55 -3.82 -16.69 -17.75
C VAL A 55 -3.95 -15.31 -17.09
N ALA A 56 -2.89 -14.82 -16.45
CA ALA A 56 -2.87 -13.45 -15.94
C ALA A 56 -3.10 -12.46 -17.07
N GLN A 57 -2.52 -12.68 -18.26
CA GLN A 57 -2.55 -11.77 -19.41
C GLN A 57 -3.96 -11.48 -19.97
N ASN A 58 -4.96 -12.32 -19.68
CA ASN A 58 -6.32 -12.17 -20.23
C ASN A 58 -7.22 -11.16 -19.50
N TYR A 59 -6.82 -10.66 -18.33
CA TYR A 59 -7.60 -9.64 -17.59
C TYR A 59 -7.22 -8.19 -17.97
N PHE A 60 -6.34 -8.00 -18.96
CA PHE A 60 -5.63 -6.74 -19.17
C PHE A 60 -6.14 -5.89 -20.34
N SER A 61 -7.05 -4.96 -20.06
CA SER A 61 -7.22 -3.74 -20.89
C SER A 61 -8.03 -2.62 -20.22
N SER A 62 -8.08 -2.55 -18.88
CA SER A 62 -8.85 -1.50 -18.21
C SER A 62 -8.30 -0.13 -18.60
N SER A 63 -9.15 0.74 -19.15
CA SER A 63 -8.76 2.12 -19.46
C SER A 63 -8.36 2.84 -18.16
N SER A 64 -7.51 3.87 -18.25
CA SER A 64 -7.13 4.68 -17.08
C SER A 64 -8.34 5.18 -16.30
N LEU A 65 -9.46 5.45 -16.98
CA LEU A 65 -10.73 5.86 -16.38
C LEU A 65 -11.31 4.77 -15.43
N VAL A 66 -11.23 3.49 -15.81
CA VAL A 66 -11.67 2.39 -14.94
C VAL A 66 -10.78 2.29 -13.70
N MET A 67 -9.47 2.48 -13.85
CA MET A 67 -8.53 2.47 -12.72
C MET A 67 -8.77 3.65 -11.76
N PHE A 68 -9.09 4.84 -12.29
CA PHE A 68 -9.55 5.96 -11.46
C PHE A 68 -10.85 5.63 -10.75
N GLY A 69 -11.79 4.96 -11.42
CA GLY A 69 -13.03 4.48 -10.81
C GLY A 69 -12.77 3.59 -9.58
N TYR A 70 -11.87 2.62 -9.70
CA TYR A 70 -11.45 1.77 -8.57
C TYR A 70 -10.77 2.57 -7.45
N THR A 71 -9.96 3.58 -7.81
CA THR A 71 -9.28 4.44 -6.83
C THR A 71 -10.29 5.21 -5.97
N ILE A 72 -11.27 5.85 -6.63
CA ILE A 72 -12.32 6.64 -5.97
C ILE A 72 -13.24 5.74 -5.15
N LEU A 73 -13.69 4.62 -5.71
CA LEU A 73 -14.52 3.66 -5.00
C LEU A 73 -13.80 3.11 -3.75
N GLY A 74 -12.53 2.74 -3.90
CA GLY A 74 -11.68 2.32 -2.80
C GLY A 74 -11.60 3.37 -1.70
N PHE A 75 -11.36 4.64 -2.08
CA PHE A 75 -11.29 5.74 -1.11
C PHE A 75 -12.60 5.95 -0.36
N ILE A 76 -13.75 5.88 -1.06
CA ILE A 76 -15.08 5.97 -0.43
C ILE A 76 -15.27 4.82 0.56
N VAL A 77 -14.97 3.58 0.15
CA VAL A 77 -15.11 2.39 1.01
C VAL A 77 -14.22 2.52 2.25
N LEU A 78 -12.94 2.86 2.09
CA LEU A 78 -12.04 3.08 3.23
C LEU A 78 -12.55 4.20 4.14
N SER A 79 -13.06 5.29 3.56
CA SER A 79 -13.62 6.41 4.30
C SER A 79 -14.84 6.04 5.14
N LEU A 80 -15.67 5.11 4.66
CA LEU A 80 -16.84 4.60 5.39
C LEU A 80 -16.42 3.64 6.51
N ILE A 81 -15.43 2.78 6.27
CA ILE A 81 -14.91 1.85 7.29
C ILE A 81 -14.15 2.64 8.38
N GLY A 82 -13.35 3.63 7.98
CA GLY A 82 -12.49 4.46 8.85
C GLY A 82 -13.22 5.53 9.66
N PHE A 83 -14.53 5.72 9.47
CA PHE A 83 -15.35 6.60 10.32
C PHE A 83 -15.37 6.14 11.80
N VAL A 84 -14.94 4.91 12.07
CA VAL A 84 -14.64 4.40 13.40
C VAL A 84 -13.26 4.93 13.84
N GLY A 85 -13.27 6.15 14.39
CA GLY A 85 -12.11 7.02 14.70
C GLY A 85 -10.78 6.35 15.02
N VAL A 86 -9.78 6.63 14.17
CA VAL A 86 -8.36 6.32 14.39
C VAL A 86 -7.58 7.63 14.47
N ASN A 87 -7.30 8.12 15.68
CA ASN A 87 -6.33 9.19 15.87
C ASN A 87 -4.91 8.60 15.79
N LEU A 88 -4.08 9.17 14.91
CA LEU A 88 -2.65 8.86 14.79
C LEU A 88 -1.84 9.89 15.59
N SER A 89 -1.68 9.64 16.89
CA SER A 89 -0.95 10.51 17.83
C SER A 89 0.57 10.52 17.64
N ILE A 90 1.10 9.77 16.66
CA ILE A 90 2.55 9.53 16.49
C ILE A 90 3.25 10.74 15.83
N ILE A 91 2.49 11.64 15.19
CA ILE A 91 3.05 12.63 14.26
C ILE A 91 2.73 14.08 14.65
N ASP A 92 2.14 14.32 15.82
CA ASP A 92 1.61 15.64 16.21
C ASP A 92 2.67 16.74 16.32
N THR A 93 3.95 16.37 16.36
CA THR A 93 5.08 17.30 16.39
C THR A 93 5.54 17.76 15.01
N LEU A 94 5.06 17.16 13.92
CA LEU A 94 5.44 17.52 12.55
C LEU A 94 4.59 18.67 12.00
N SER A 95 5.16 19.42 11.06
CA SER A 95 4.40 20.36 10.25
C SER A 95 3.36 19.61 9.39
N VAL A 96 2.29 20.30 9.00
CA VAL A 96 1.26 19.74 8.09
C VAL A 96 1.89 19.22 6.80
N ALA A 97 2.90 19.93 6.26
CA ALA A 97 3.60 19.51 5.05
C ALA A 97 4.34 18.18 5.25
N ASP A 98 5.05 18.01 6.36
CA ASP A 98 5.81 16.79 6.64
C ASP A 98 4.87 15.60 6.93
N LYS A 99 3.73 15.84 7.61
CA LYS A 99 2.71 14.81 7.80
C LYS A 99 2.11 14.33 6.47
N ILE A 100 1.85 15.23 5.52
CA ILE A 100 1.40 14.88 4.17
C ILE A 100 2.45 14.04 3.45
N GLN A 101 3.72 14.48 3.47
CA GLN A 101 4.82 13.74 2.85
C GLN A 101 4.99 12.35 3.47
N TYR A 102 4.88 12.25 4.80
CA TYR A 102 4.92 11.00 5.54
C TYR A 102 3.81 10.05 5.08
N GLY A 103 2.57 10.55 5.03
CA GLY A 103 1.40 9.81 4.56
C GLY A 103 1.57 9.31 3.13
N ILE A 104 2.16 10.11 2.24
CA ILE A 104 2.45 9.71 0.86
C ILE A 104 3.51 8.60 0.83
N ALA A 105 4.64 8.82 1.50
CA ALA A 105 5.78 7.91 1.47
C ALA A 105 5.41 6.53 2.03
N ILE A 106 4.76 6.49 3.20
CA ILE A 106 4.41 5.23 3.86
C ILE A 106 3.40 4.43 3.04
N SER A 107 2.36 5.09 2.51
CA SER A 107 1.34 4.42 1.70
C SER A 107 1.95 3.73 0.49
N ILE A 108 2.83 4.42 -0.25
CA ILE A 108 3.42 3.84 -1.47
C ILE A 108 4.39 2.72 -1.13
N ASN A 109 5.26 2.88 -0.13
CA ASN A 109 6.22 1.85 0.27
C ASN A 109 5.51 0.57 0.74
N GLU A 110 4.46 0.71 1.55
CA GLU A 110 3.64 -0.41 2.00
C GLU A 110 2.92 -1.10 0.84
N GLU A 111 2.30 -0.34 -0.08
CA GLU A 111 1.68 -0.93 -1.26
C GLU A 111 2.70 -1.68 -2.13
N SER A 112 3.89 -1.11 -2.31
CA SER A 112 4.96 -1.71 -3.11
C SER A 112 5.36 -3.09 -2.57
N PHE A 113 5.47 -3.21 -1.24
CA PHE A 113 5.78 -4.47 -0.59
C PHE A 113 4.57 -5.42 -0.55
N PHE A 114 3.48 -5.02 0.09
CA PHE A 114 2.38 -5.93 0.37
C PHE A 114 1.61 -6.32 -0.89
N ARG A 115 1.44 -5.41 -1.85
CA ARG A 115 0.68 -5.69 -3.09
C ARG A 115 1.61 -6.07 -4.22
N GLY A 116 2.64 -5.25 -4.45
CA GLY A 116 3.58 -5.41 -5.57
C GLY A 116 4.45 -6.65 -5.44
N ALA A 117 4.82 -7.01 -4.21
CA ALA A 117 5.66 -8.17 -3.94
C ALA A 117 4.88 -9.33 -3.31
N PHE A 118 4.41 -9.17 -2.08
CA PHE A 118 3.91 -10.30 -1.29
C PHE A 118 2.61 -10.89 -1.85
N LEU A 119 1.61 -10.07 -2.15
CA LEU A 119 0.36 -10.53 -2.76
C LEU A 119 0.61 -11.12 -4.15
N GLU A 120 1.46 -10.49 -4.97
CA GLU A 120 1.82 -11.02 -6.29
C GLU A 120 2.47 -12.40 -6.18
N TRP A 121 3.36 -12.59 -5.20
CA TRP A 121 3.96 -13.88 -4.90
C TRP A 121 2.92 -14.93 -4.48
N LEU A 122 2.01 -14.58 -3.57
CA LEU A 122 0.93 -15.48 -3.14
C LEU A 122 0.05 -15.89 -4.32
N LEU A 123 -0.32 -14.93 -5.18
CA LEU A 123 -1.12 -15.19 -6.37
C LEU A 123 -0.40 -16.13 -7.34
N ALA A 124 0.90 -15.90 -7.58
CA ALA A 124 1.70 -16.72 -8.49
C ALA A 124 1.90 -18.16 -8.00
N ASN A 125 1.96 -18.38 -6.68
CA ASN A 125 2.21 -19.70 -6.11
C ASN A 125 0.94 -20.49 -5.77
N THR A 126 -0.19 -19.81 -5.52
CA THR A 126 -1.42 -20.48 -5.09
C THR A 126 -2.52 -20.50 -6.16
N GLY A 127 -2.55 -19.51 -7.05
CA GLY A 127 -3.67 -19.29 -7.99
C GLY A 127 -5.00 -18.90 -7.32
N TRP A 128 -5.06 -18.81 -5.98
CA TRP A 128 -6.29 -18.53 -5.24
C TRP A 128 -6.35 -17.06 -4.84
N GLU A 129 -7.04 -16.25 -5.63
CA GLU A 129 -7.13 -14.80 -5.42
C GLU A 129 -7.66 -14.43 -4.03
N GLY A 130 -8.80 -14.99 -3.64
CA GLY A 130 -9.45 -14.67 -2.36
C GLY A 130 -8.57 -15.01 -1.17
N GLY A 131 -7.96 -16.20 -1.15
CA GLY A 131 -7.05 -16.61 -0.08
C GLY A 131 -5.78 -15.77 -0.04
N SER A 132 -5.21 -15.45 -1.21
CA SER A 132 -4.02 -14.59 -1.30
C SER A 132 -4.29 -13.19 -0.74
N ILE A 133 -5.46 -12.60 -1.04
CA ILE A 133 -5.86 -11.30 -0.47
C ILE A 133 -6.00 -11.39 1.05
N VAL A 134 -6.67 -12.43 1.57
CA VAL A 134 -6.86 -12.61 3.01
C VAL A 134 -5.51 -12.78 3.72
N VAL A 135 -4.64 -13.65 3.23
CA VAL A 135 -3.30 -13.87 3.80
C VAL A 135 -2.48 -12.59 3.76
N SER A 136 -2.43 -11.90 2.61
CA SER A 136 -1.74 -10.61 2.51
C SER A 136 -2.28 -9.58 3.51
N SER A 137 -3.59 -9.53 3.72
CA SER A 137 -4.24 -8.63 4.67
C SER A 137 -3.89 -8.98 6.12
N VAL A 138 -3.82 -10.27 6.45
CA VAL A 138 -3.37 -10.72 7.78
C VAL A 138 -1.95 -10.25 8.06
N PHE A 139 -1.02 -10.41 7.13
CA PHE A 139 0.37 -9.95 7.31
C PHE A 139 0.47 -8.42 7.36
N PHE A 140 -0.33 -7.70 6.57
CA PHE A 140 -0.43 -6.25 6.61
C PHE A 140 -0.89 -5.75 7.99
N THR A 141 -1.94 -6.36 8.54
CA THR A 141 -2.40 -6.08 9.91
C THR A 141 -1.38 -6.53 10.96
N ALA A 142 -0.69 -7.65 10.72
CA ALA A 142 0.34 -8.16 11.62
C ALA A 142 1.47 -7.14 11.82
N TYR A 143 1.97 -6.59 10.71
CA TYR A 143 2.94 -5.49 10.69
C TYR A 143 2.46 -4.27 11.47
N HIS A 144 1.17 -3.94 11.38
CA HIS A 144 0.59 -2.81 12.10
C HIS A 144 0.44 -3.02 13.62
N PHE A 145 0.51 -4.26 14.15
CA PHE A 145 0.65 -4.45 15.61
C PHE A 145 1.92 -3.77 16.13
N TYR A 146 3.02 -3.88 15.39
CA TYR A 146 4.29 -3.27 15.76
C TYR A 146 4.23 -1.73 15.67
N VAL A 147 3.53 -1.19 14.65
CA VAL A 147 3.45 0.25 14.40
C VAL A 147 2.44 0.95 15.30
N THR A 148 1.25 0.36 15.51
CA THR A 148 0.10 1.04 16.14
C THR A 148 -0.34 0.44 17.49
N GLY A 149 0.26 -0.67 17.91
CA GLY A 149 -0.08 -1.37 19.16
C GLY A 149 -1.36 -2.21 19.08
N PHE A 150 -1.84 -2.66 20.25
CA PHE A 150 -2.98 -3.59 20.39
C PHE A 150 -4.33 -2.88 20.53
N VAL A 151 -4.69 -2.05 19.55
CA VAL A 151 -6.04 -1.45 19.49
C VAL A 151 -6.88 -2.21 18.48
N TRP A 152 -7.73 -3.13 18.98
CA TRP A 152 -8.52 -4.04 18.15
C TRP A 152 -9.37 -3.36 17.07
N SER A 153 -9.96 -2.20 17.37
CA SER A 153 -10.73 -1.43 16.37
C SER A 153 -9.86 -0.92 15.22
N LYS A 154 -8.64 -0.45 15.52
CA LYS A 154 -7.65 -0.04 14.49
C LYS A 154 -7.21 -1.24 13.66
N LEU A 155 -6.92 -2.36 14.30
CA LEU A 155 -6.46 -3.58 13.61
C LEU A 155 -7.55 -4.17 12.71
N ALA A 156 -8.80 -4.16 13.15
CA ALA A 156 -9.95 -4.56 12.33
C ALA A 156 -10.10 -3.65 11.11
N PHE A 157 -9.99 -2.33 11.29
CA PHE A 157 -9.95 -1.37 10.19
C PHE A 157 -8.80 -1.67 9.21
N ILE A 158 -7.58 -1.86 9.72
CA ILE A 158 -6.38 -2.12 8.92
C ILE A 158 -6.52 -3.42 8.12
N PHE A 159 -7.11 -4.46 8.72
CA PHE A 159 -7.39 -5.72 8.03
C PHE A 159 -8.37 -5.53 6.87
N LEU A 160 -9.48 -4.84 7.11
CA LEU A 160 -10.47 -4.53 6.08
C LEU A 160 -9.88 -3.64 4.98
N ALA A 161 -9.05 -2.66 5.34
CA ALA A 161 -8.32 -1.84 4.39
C ALA A 161 -7.35 -2.68 3.55
N GLY A 162 -6.67 -3.65 4.19
CA GLY A 162 -5.87 -4.68 3.54
C GLY A 162 -6.63 -5.39 2.42
N ILE A 163 -7.85 -5.86 2.71
CA ILE A 163 -8.72 -6.56 1.77
C ILE A 163 -9.11 -5.65 0.60
N VAL A 164 -9.56 -4.43 0.88
CA VAL A 164 -10.00 -3.47 -0.14
C VAL A 164 -8.85 -3.14 -1.10
N LEU A 165 -7.69 -2.78 -0.56
CA LEU A 165 -6.51 -2.45 -1.35
C LEU A 165 -5.99 -3.65 -2.14
N GLY A 166 -5.99 -4.85 -1.54
CA GLY A 166 -5.67 -6.09 -2.24
C GLY A 166 -6.64 -6.39 -3.40
N LYS A 167 -7.94 -6.14 -3.20
CA LYS A 167 -8.94 -6.32 -4.26
C LYS A 167 -8.74 -5.34 -5.41
N ILE A 168 -8.46 -4.07 -5.11
CA ILE A 168 -8.14 -3.05 -6.12
C ILE A 168 -6.90 -3.48 -6.93
N TYR A 169 -5.86 -3.96 -6.26
CA TYR A 169 -4.66 -4.47 -6.94
C TYR A 169 -4.97 -5.67 -7.83
N CYS A 170 -5.74 -6.66 -7.36
CA CYS A 170 -6.11 -7.82 -8.18
C CYS A 170 -6.96 -7.42 -9.40
N GLN A 171 -7.86 -6.45 -9.26
CA GLN A 171 -8.72 -5.98 -10.35
C GLN A 171 -7.98 -5.13 -11.39
N THR A 172 -7.02 -4.32 -10.95
CA THR A 172 -6.31 -3.39 -11.83
C THR A 172 -4.98 -3.93 -12.34
N ARG A 173 -4.36 -4.86 -11.59
CA ARG A 173 -3.01 -5.41 -11.79
C ARG A 173 -1.96 -4.29 -11.95
N ARG A 174 -2.20 -3.14 -11.32
CA ARG A 174 -1.35 -1.95 -11.23
C ARG A 174 -1.28 -1.52 -9.78
N LEU A 175 -0.14 -0.98 -9.36
CA LEU A 175 0.00 -0.50 -7.98
C LEU A 175 -0.60 0.88 -7.76
N TRP A 176 -0.46 1.77 -8.75
CA TRP A 176 -0.88 3.15 -8.57
C TRP A 176 -2.34 3.32 -8.07
N PRO A 177 -3.34 2.51 -8.47
CA PRO A 177 -4.71 2.69 -7.95
C PRO A 177 -4.82 2.39 -6.46
N SER A 178 -4.21 1.30 -5.98
CA SER A 178 -4.21 0.98 -4.54
C SER A 178 -3.36 1.99 -3.76
N SER A 179 -2.21 2.41 -4.31
CA SER A 179 -1.37 3.45 -3.73
C SER A 179 -2.10 4.78 -3.59
N LEU A 180 -2.78 5.26 -4.63
CA LEU A 180 -3.54 6.51 -4.55
C LEU A 180 -4.70 6.41 -3.54
N THR A 181 -5.44 5.30 -3.52
CA THR A 181 -6.48 5.07 -2.51
C THR A 181 -5.91 5.17 -1.09
N HIS A 182 -4.76 4.54 -0.86
CA HIS A 182 -4.10 4.54 0.44
C HIS A 182 -3.52 5.93 0.80
N ILE A 183 -2.91 6.64 -0.16
CA ILE A 183 -2.43 8.02 0.02
C ILE A 183 -3.60 8.94 0.40
N LEU A 184 -4.69 8.92 -0.36
CA LEU A 184 -5.85 9.77 -0.11
C LEU A 184 -6.43 9.52 1.28
N HIS A 185 -6.49 8.26 1.71
CA HIS A 185 -6.94 7.91 3.05
C HIS A 185 -5.99 8.47 4.12
N ASN A 186 -4.68 8.29 3.97
CA ASN A 186 -3.71 8.73 4.97
C ASN A 186 -3.60 10.26 5.04
N VAL A 187 -3.57 10.95 3.90
CA VAL A 187 -3.54 12.42 3.82
C VAL A 187 -4.81 13.04 4.42
N ARG A 188 -5.97 12.38 4.31
CA ARG A 188 -7.20 12.85 4.97
C ARG A 188 -7.10 12.82 6.50
N MET A 189 -6.29 11.95 7.07
CA MET A 189 -6.11 11.79 8.52
C MET A 189 -5.01 12.70 9.11
N VAL A 190 -4.30 13.45 8.26
CA VAL A 190 -3.28 14.44 8.64
C VAL A 190 -3.93 15.73 9.12
#